data_AF-A0A257LPZ4-F1
#
_entry.id   AF-A0A257LPZ4-F1
#
_cell.length_a   1.000
_cell.length_b   1.000
_cell.length_c   1.000
_cell.angle_alpha   90.00
_cell.angle_beta   90.00
_cell.angle_gamma   90.00
#
_symmetry.space_group_name_H-M   'P 1'
#
loop_
_entity.id
_entity.type
_entity.pdbx_description
1 polymer ?
#
loop_
_entity_poly.entity_id
_entity_poly.type
_entity_poly.pdbx_seq_one_letter_code
_entity_poly.pdbx_strand_id
1 'polypeptide(L)'
;MTVPVRHRDALSSLCNNQLTLTKHSAGCLLVYLGSAVDVEIDSAARVLVPPELRAFAKLDKELCLVGMGSRLELWDAEQHQAQEQATLVSAMPDVVQNFVL
;
A
#
# COMPACT_ATOMS: atom_id res chain seq x y z
N MET A 1 -23.68 9.69 7.21
CA MET A 1 -23.79 8.36 6.56
C MET A 1 -23.25 7.34 7.55
N THR A 2 -24.01 6.31 7.94
CA THR A 2 -23.64 5.41 9.04
C THR A 2 -23.09 4.10 8.48
N VAL A 3 -21.86 3.74 8.87
CA VAL A 3 -21.27 2.45 8.52
C VAL A 3 -22.08 1.32 9.20
N PRO A 4 -22.49 0.25 8.47
CA PRO A 4 -23.25 -0.85 9.02
C PRO A 4 -22.54 -1.49 10.22
N VAL A 5 -23.28 -1.72 11.31
CA VAL A 5 -22.76 -2.23 12.60
C VAL A 5 -21.98 -3.55 12.42
N ARG A 6 -22.42 -4.42 11.50
CA ARG A 6 -21.76 -5.69 11.16
C ARG A 6 -20.29 -5.58 10.70
N HIS A 7 -19.85 -4.39 10.29
CA HIS A 7 -18.47 -4.16 9.82
C HIS A 7 -17.71 -3.20 10.74
N ARG A 8 -18.37 -2.66 11.77
CA ARG A 8 -17.78 -1.68 12.70
C ARG A 8 -16.60 -2.28 13.44
N ASP A 9 -16.74 -3.47 14.02
CA ASP A 9 -15.69 -4.07 14.85
C ASP A 9 -14.47 -4.46 14.00
N ALA A 10 -14.71 -5.00 12.81
CA ALA A 10 -13.66 -5.29 11.83
C ALA A 10 -12.95 -4.01 11.37
N LEU A 11 -13.68 -2.94 11.05
CA LEU A 11 -13.09 -1.66 10.64
C LEU A 11 -12.34 -0.98 11.78
N SER A 12 -12.87 -1.02 13.00
CA SER A 12 -12.24 -0.47 14.20
C SER A 12 -10.90 -1.17 14.47
N SER A 13 -10.88 -2.50 14.38
CA SER A 13 -9.67 -3.32 14.54
C SER A 13 -8.65 -3.15 13.40
N LEU A 14 -9.09 -3.03 12.15
CA LEU A 14 -8.20 -2.92 11.00
C LEU A 14 -7.61 -1.50 10.84
N CYS A 15 -8.33 -0.49 11.31
CA CYS A 15 -8.02 0.90 11.00
C CYS A 15 -7.60 1.72 12.23
N ASN A 16 -7.43 1.11 13.41
CA ASN A 16 -7.18 1.82 14.68
C ASN A 16 -8.14 3.03 14.87
N ASN A 17 -9.42 2.85 14.53
CA ASN A 17 -10.45 3.92 14.52
C ASN A 17 -10.19 5.13 13.60
N GLN A 18 -9.26 5.05 12.65
CA GLN A 18 -8.96 6.13 11.72
C GLN A 18 -9.18 5.66 10.27
N LEU A 19 -10.05 6.34 9.54
CA LEU A 19 -10.38 6.02 8.14
C LEU A 19 -10.08 7.23 7.27
N THR A 20 -9.33 7.05 6.19
CA THR A 20 -9.10 8.09 5.18
C THR A 20 -9.99 7.86 3.97
N LEU A 21 -10.71 8.90 3.55
CA LEU A 21 -11.61 8.89 2.41
C LEU A 21 -11.08 9.80 1.30
N THR A 22 -10.93 9.26 0.09
CA THR A 22 -10.47 10.01 -1.09
C THR A 22 -11.42 9.84 -2.26
N LYS A 23 -11.59 10.89 -3.07
CA LYS A 23 -12.39 10.82 -4.30
C LYS A 23 -11.64 10.07 -5.40
N HIS A 24 -12.31 9.17 -6.11
CA HIS A 24 -11.81 8.52 -7.30
C HIS A 24 -12.30 9.24 -8.56
N SER A 25 -11.50 9.24 -9.63
CA SER A 25 -11.85 9.87 -10.92
C SER A 25 -13.09 9.24 -11.59
N ALA A 26 -13.39 7.98 -11.29
CA ALA A 26 -14.59 7.29 -11.76
C ALA A 26 -15.89 7.65 -10.99
N GLY A 27 -15.83 8.60 -10.04
CA GLY A 27 -17.00 9.07 -9.30
C GLY A 27 -17.37 8.25 -8.06
N CYS A 28 -16.50 7.33 -7.60
CA CYS A 28 -16.66 6.63 -6.33
C CYS A 28 -15.76 7.23 -5.23
N LEU A 29 -16.04 6.89 -3.96
CA LEU A 29 -15.17 7.19 -2.83
C LEU A 29 -14.30 5.96 -2.52
N LEU A 30 -12.98 6.17 -2.44
CA LEU A 30 -12.04 5.18 -1.93
C LEU A 30 -11.97 5.31 -0.41
N VAL A 31 -12.06 4.16 0.25
CA VAL A 31 -11.82 4.03 1.69
C VAL A 31 -10.46 3.34 1.84
N TYR A 32 -9.47 4.07 2.35
CA TYR A 32 -8.19 3.48 2.67
C TYR A 32 -8.21 2.94 4.11
N LEU A 33 -7.93 1.65 4.23
CA LEU A 33 -7.83 0.95 5.51
C LEU A 33 -6.38 1.09 6.00
N GLY A 34 -6.14 1.93 6.99
CA GLY A 34 -4.81 2.25 7.52
C GLY A 34 -4.49 3.75 7.51
N SER A 35 -3.32 4.11 8.04
CA SER A 35 -2.85 5.50 8.08
C SER A 35 -2.51 5.97 6.65
N ALA A 36 -3.29 6.90 6.11
CA ALA A 36 -3.08 7.49 4.79
C ALA A 36 -3.13 9.01 4.90
N VAL A 37 -2.12 9.67 4.34
CA VAL A 37 -1.88 11.10 4.47
C VAL A 37 -1.66 11.67 3.08
N ASP A 38 -2.37 12.74 2.75
CA ASP A 38 -2.09 13.51 1.54
C ASP A 38 -0.76 14.25 1.71
N VAL A 39 0.15 14.07 0.76
CA VAL A 39 1.47 14.69 0.76
C VAL A 39 1.68 15.39 -0.58
N GLU A 40 2.18 16.62 -0.52
CA GLU A 40 2.54 17.38 -1.72
C GLU A 40 3.96 17.05 -2.17
N ILE A 41 4.16 17.04 -3.49
CA ILE A 41 5.49 16.98 -4.09
C ILE A 41 6.05 18.40 -4.08
N ASP A 42 7.21 18.58 -3.44
CA ASP A 42 7.85 19.89 -3.39
C ASP A 42 8.44 20.30 -4.74
N SER A 43 8.91 21.55 -4.85
CA SER A 43 9.51 22.07 -6.07
C SER A 43 10.80 21.35 -6.51
N ALA A 44 11.38 20.51 -5.65
CA ALA A 44 12.54 19.68 -5.92
C ALA A 44 12.16 18.23 -6.26
N ALA A 45 10.88 17.97 -6.54
CA ALA A 45 10.33 16.64 -6.83
C ALA A 45 10.51 15.62 -5.68
N ARG A 46 10.48 16.09 -4.43
CA ARG A 46 10.57 15.23 -3.24
C ARG A 46 9.22 15.13 -2.54
N VAL A 47 9.00 13.99 -1.89
CA VAL A 47 7.85 13.73 -1.02
C VAL A 47 8.35 13.50 0.39
N LEU A 48 7.77 14.21 1.36
CA LEU A 48 8.08 13.99 2.77
C LEU A 48 7.18 12.88 3.32
N VAL A 49 7.76 11.70 3.57
CA VAL A 49 7.02 10.57 4.14
C VAL A 49 6.83 10.82 5.65
N PRO A 50 5.57 10.86 6.14
CA PRO A 50 5.27 11.01 7.56
C PRO A 50 6.02 9.98 8.43
N PRO A 51 6.54 10.36 9.61
CA PRO A 51 7.30 9.45 10.47
C PRO A 51 6.56 8.15 10.81
N GLU A 52 5.24 8.22 11.01
CA GLU A 52 4.40 7.06 11.30
C GLU A 52 4.39 6.05 10.15
N LEU A 53 4.30 6.53 8.89
CA LEU A 53 4.34 5.69 7.70
C LEU A 53 5.73 5.12 7.46
N ARG A 54 6.78 5.89 7.75
CA ARG A 54 8.16 5.39 7.71
C ARG A 54 8.39 4.26 8.72
N ALA A 55 7.89 4.43 9.95
CA ALA A 55 7.99 3.41 10.99
C ALA A 55 7.20 2.14 10.63
N PHE A 56 5.98 2.30 10.10
CA PHE A 56 5.14 1.19 9.66
C PHE A 56 5.80 0.36 8.55
N ALA A 57 6.29 1.03 7.50
CA ALA A 57 6.97 0.38 6.37
C ALA A 57 8.46 0.07 6.65
N LYS A 58 8.95 0.35 7.87
CA LYS A 58 10.33 0.14 8.31
C LYS A 58 11.37 0.72 7.33
N LEU A 59 11.10 1.91 6.81
CA LEU A 59 11.97 2.62 5.87
C LEU A 59 13.15 3.21 6.66
N ASP A 60 14.36 2.66 6.48
CA ASP A 60 15.57 3.11 7.19
C ASP A 60 16.61 3.72 6.24
N LYS A 61 17.40 2.89 5.55
CA LYS A 61 18.58 3.33 4.79
C LYS A 61 18.36 3.35 3.29
N GLU A 62 18.19 2.16 2.70
CA GLU A 62 18.06 2.00 1.26
C GLU A 62 16.62 1.73 0.92
N LEU A 63 16.05 2.62 0.11
CA LEU A 63 14.66 2.53 -0.31
C LEU A 63 14.62 2.15 -1.78
N CYS A 64 13.67 1.30 -2.15
CA CYS A 64 13.36 1.03 -3.55
C CYS A 64 11.96 1.52 -3.89
N LEU A 65 11.83 2.05 -5.11
CA LEU A 65 10.57 2.51 -5.67
C LEU A 65 10.19 1.54 -6.79
N VAL A 66 9.05 0.88 -6.63
CA VAL A 66 8.59 -0.17 -7.55
C VAL A 66 7.33 0.30 -8.27
N GLY A 67 7.35 0.22 -9.60
CA GLY A 67 6.20 0.57 -10.43
C GLY A 67 5.22 -0.59 -10.56
N MET A 68 4.00 -0.40 -10.08
CA MET A 68 2.92 -1.39 -10.13
C MET A 68 1.74 -0.86 -10.95
N GLY A 69 1.94 -0.77 -12.27
CA GLY A 69 0.94 -0.33 -13.23
C GLY A 69 0.48 1.12 -13.00
N SER A 70 -0.54 1.31 -12.16
CA SER A 70 -1.12 2.61 -11.83
C SER A 70 -0.69 3.17 -10.47
N ARG A 71 0.14 2.44 -9.71
CA ARG A 71 0.68 2.91 -8.42
C ARG A 71 2.19 2.73 -8.35
N LEU A 72 2.81 3.55 -7.50
CA LEU A 72 4.20 3.36 -7.07
C LEU A 72 4.18 2.80 -5.66
N GLU A 73 5.05 1.85 -5.39
CA GLU A 73 5.24 1.29 -4.07
C GLU A 73 6.62 1.67 -3.56
N LEU A 74 6.66 2.18 -2.33
CA LEU A 74 7.90 2.53 -1.65
C LEU A 74 8.20 1.45 -0.63
N TRP A 75 9.37 0.83 -0.76
CA TRP A 75 9.79 -0.27 0.09
C TRP A 75 11.18 0.00 0.68
N ASP A 76 11.45 -0.65 1.81
CA ASP A 76 12.81 -0.92 2.24
C ASP A 76 13.44 -1.96 1.29
N ALA A 77 14.65 -1.69 0.80
CA ALA A 77 15.26 -2.46 -0.28
C ALA A 77 15.53 -3.92 0.12
N GLU A 78 15.99 -4.15 1.36
CA GLU A 78 16.25 -5.50 1.87
C GLU A 78 14.96 -6.31 2.02
N GLN A 79 13.91 -5.68 2.56
CA GLN A 79 12.59 -6.33 2.67
C GLN A 79 12.00 -6.68 1.32
N HIS A 80 12.09 -5.79 0.33
CA HIS A 80 11.60 -6.08 -1.01
C HIS A 80 12.35 -7.26 -1.63
N GLN A 81 13.69 -7.26 -1.53
CA GLN A 81 14.51 -8.35 -2.07
C GLN A 81 14.21 -9.70 -1.41
N ALA A 82 13.97 -9.72 -0.10
CA ALA A 82 13.56 -10.92 0.62
C ALA A 82 12.17 -11.41 0.19
N GLN A 83 11.23 -10.48 0.00
CA GLN A 83 9.87 -10.76 -0.45
C GLN A 83 9.84 -11.33 -1.88
N GLU A 84 10.64 -10.74 -2.80
CA GLU A 84 10.80 -11.26 -4.15
C GLU A 84 11.36 -12.68 -4.14
N GLN A 85 12.43 -12.94 -3.37
CA GLN A 85 13.00 -14.28 -3.23
C GLN A 85 11.98 -15.29 -2.68
N ALA A 86 11.23 -14.92 -1.65
CA ALA A 86 10.17 -15.78 -1.11
C ALA A 86 9.08 -16.08 -2.14
N THR A 87 8.73 -15.10 -2.97
CA THR A 87 7.74 -15.25 -4.04
C THR A 87 8.26 -16.14 -5.18
N LEU A 88 9.54 -16.01 -5.54
CA LEU A 88 10.18 -16.85 -6.57
C LEU A 88 10.30 -18.31 -6.17
N VAL A 89 10.48 -18.59 -4.88
CA VAL A 89 10.56 -19.96 -4.32
C VAL A 89 9.17 -20.57 -4.13
N SER A 90 8.12 -19.74 -4.04
CA SER A 90 6.74 -20.21 -4.02
C SER A 90 6.34 -20.77 -5.39
N ALA A 91 5.73 -21.96 -5.41
CA ALA A 91 5.25 -22.55 -6.66
C ALA A 91 4.23 -21.61 -7.32
N MET A 92 4.48 -21.23 -8.58
CA MET A 92 3.53 -20.44 -9.37
C MET A 92 2.19 -21.19 -9.41
N PRO A 93 1.05 -20.55 -9.14
CA PRO A 93 -0.26 -21.17 -9.26
C PRO A 93 -0.43 -21.79 -10.65
N ASP A 94 -0.97 -23.01 -10.74
CA ASP A 94 -1.14 -23.75 -11.99
C ASP A 94 -1.78 -22.93 -13.13
N VAL A 95 -2.59 -21.94 -12.79
CA VAL A 95 -3.23 -21.01 -13.74
C VAL A 95 -2.24 -20.22 -14.59
N VAL A 96 -1.03 -19.94 -14.08
CA VAL A 96 0.01 -19.16 -14.77
C VAL A 96 0.85 -20.04 -15.70
N GLN A 97 0.96 -21.35 -15.42
CA GLN A 97 1.73 -22.29 -16.25
C GLN A 97 1.12 -22.51 -17.64
N ASN A 98 -0.19 -22.28 -17.79
CA ASN A 98 -0.91 -22.44 -19.06
C ASN A 98 -0.88 -21.19 -19.96
N PHE A 99 -0.14 -20.13 -19.59
CA PHE A 99 0.11 -18.99 -20.47
C PHE A 99 1.37 -19.21 -21.31
N VAL A 100 1.29 -20.17 -22.23
CA VAL A 100 2.21 -20.25 -23.37
C VAL A 100 1.39 -19.84 -24.61
N LEU A 101 1.80 -18.74 -25.25
CA LEU A 101 1.29 -18.34 -26.57
C LEU A 101 1.87 -19.24 -27.66
#